data_AF-A0A2S8NTH0-F1
#
_entry.id   AF-A0A2S8NTH0-F1
#
_cell.length_a   1.000
_cell.length_b   1.000
_cell.length_c   1.000
_cell.angle_alpha   90.00
_cell.angle_beta   90.00
_cell.angle_gamma   90.00
#
_symmetry.space_group_name_H-M   'P 1'
#
loop_
_entity.id
_entity.type
_entity.pdbx_description
1 polymer ?
#
loop_
_entity_poly.entity_id
_entity_poly.type
_entity_poly.pdbx_seq_one_letter_code
_entity_poly.pdbx_strand_id
1 'polypeptide(L)'
;MKFIKIKGINYRLIPFLVTTGVLLFCFFLIIAAAYKYHEETMERIEKIEKIDIPKKAREINEQLHQENEELKEEITHLKSAPYELTKDDGTKEYYSLVTHKLLKKIDKDETIWEYHPNNGMLLKKTDKYHTMTEYGSHG
;
A
#
# COMPACT_ATOMS: atom_id res chain seq x y z
N MET A 1 -7.38 -50.80 60.07
CA MET A 1 -7.41 -49.66 59.11
C MET A 1 -6.33 -48.67 59.56
N LYS A 2 -5.30 -48.37 58.73
CA LYS A 2 -4.18 -47.50 59.15
C LYS A 2 -4.56 -46.02 59.00
N PHE A 3 -4.33 -45.25 60.06
CA PHE A 3 -4.61 -43.81 60.11
C PHE A 3 -3.30 -43.03 60.22
N ILE A 4 -3.20 -41.90 59.53
CA ILE A 4 -2.09 -40.95 59.67
C ILE A 4 -2.65 -39.71 60.36
N LYS A 5 -1.91 -39.20 61.35
CA LYS A 5 -2.28 -38.00 62.09
C LYS A 5 -1.45 -36.82 61.60
N ILE A 6 -2.11 -35.82 61.02
CA ILE A 6 -1.45 -34.58 60.56
C ILE A 6 -2.19 -33.42 61.21
N LYS A 7 -1.46 -32.54 61.93
CA LYS A 7 -2.03 -31.39 62.68
C LYS A 7 -3.27 -31.73 63.53
N GLY A 8 -3.26 -32.89 64.18
CA GLY A 8 -4.35 -33.31 65.07
C GLY A 8 -5.54 -34.00 64.40
N ILE A 9 -5.63 -33.99 63.07
CA ILE A 9 -6.72 -34.61 62.30
C ILE A 9 -6.31 -36.03 61.86
N ASN A 10 -7.21 -37.00 62.03
CA ASN A 10 -6.99 -38.40 61.66
C ASN A 10 -7.44 -38.63 60.22
N TYR A 11 -6.49 -38.83 59.31
CA TYR A 11 -6.76 -39.17 57.92
C TYR A 11 -6.69 -40.68 57.72
N ARG A 12 -7.66 -41.23 56.97
CA ARG A 12 -7.56 -42.59 56.43
C ARG A 12 -6.43 -42.59 55.39
N LEU A 13 -5.42 -43.43 55.58
CA LEU A 13 -4.16 -43.40 54.81
C LEU A 13 -4.39 -43.56 53.31
N ILE A 14 -5.27 -44.47 52.91
CA ILE A 14 -5.57 -44.77 51.50
C ILE A 14 -6.23 -43.58 50.77
N PRO A 15 -7.38 -43.03 51.22
CA PRO A 15 -8.00 -41.89 50.54
C PRO A 15 -7.15 -40.62 50.58
N PHE A 16 -6.33 -40.42 51.62
CA PHE A 16 -5.39 -39.29 51.69
C PHE A 16 -4.29 -39.37 50.62
N LEU A 17 -3.74 -40.56 50.39
CA LEU A 17 -2.75 -40.80 49.33
C LEU A 17 -3.36 -40.60 47.94
N VAL A 18 -4.61 -41.03 47.74
CA VAL A 18 -5.32 -40.83 46.47
C VAL A 18 -5.57 -39.34 46.21
N THR A 19 -6.05 -38.58 47.19
CA THR A 19 -6.31 -37.13 47.00
C THR A 19 -5.04 -36.33 46.76
N THR A 20 -3.95 -36.63 47.47
CA THR A 20 -2.66 -35.98 47.24
C THR A 20 -2.05 -36.34 45.89
N GLY A 21 -2.17 -37.60 45.44
CA GLY A 21 -1.73 -38.01 44.10
C GLY A 21 -2.48 -37.29 42.97
N VAL A 22 -3.81 -37.16 43.09
CA VAL A 22 -4.64 -36.43 42.11
C VAL A 22 -4.29 -34.94 42.08
N LEU A 23 -4.08 -34.32 43.25
CA LEU A 23 -3.67 -32.91 43.33
C LEU A 23 -2.31 -32.66 42.67
N LEU A 24 -1.33 -33.52 42.92
CA LEU A 24 -0.01 -33.42 42.28
C LEU A 24 -0.13 -33.59 40.77
N PHE A 25 -0.91 -34.56 40.30
CA PHE A 25 -1.14 -34.77 38.88
C PHE A 25 -1.76 -33.54 38.20
N CYS A 26 -2.81 -32.96 38.79
CA CYS A 26 -3.42 -31.73 38.28
C CYS A 26 -2.43 -30.55 38.27
N PHE A 27 -1.59 -30.43 39.29
CA PHE A 27 -0.57 -29.39 39.37
C PHE A 27 0.47 -29.53 38.25
N PHE A 28 0.95 -30.75 37.97
CA PHE A 28 1.86 -31.00 36.86
C PHE A 28 1.23 -30.69 35.49
N LEU A 29 -0.06 -30.97 35.30
CA LEU A 29 -0.76 -30.61 34.06
C LEU A 29 -0.80 -29.10 33.83
N ILE A 30 -1.08 -28.31 34.88
CA ILE A 30 -1.10 -26.84 34.79
C ILE A 30 0.29 -26.31 34.45
N ILE A 31 1.34 -26.82 35.09
CA ILE A 31 2.72 -26.42 34.81
C ILE A 31 3.10 -26.77 33.37
N ALA A 32 2.79 -27.98 32.90
CA ALA A 32 3.10 -28.41 31.55
C ALA A 32 2.41 -27.53 30.50
N ALA A 33 1.13 -27.19 30.71
CA ALA A 33 0.39 -26.28 29.85
C ALA A 33 0.99 -24.86 29.85
N ALA A 34 1.35 -24.34 31.03
CA ALA A 34 1.98 -23.03 31.17
C ALA A 34 3.37 -22.98 30.50
N TYR A 35 4.16 -24.04 30.63
CA TYR A 35 5.48 -24.15 30.03
C TYR A 35 5.39 -24.15 28.50
N LYS A 36 4.49 -24.97 27.94
CA LYS A 36 4.25 -25.00 26.50
C LYS A 36 3.80 -23.64 25.97
N TYR A 37 2.89 -22.97 26.68
CA TYR A 37 2.43 -21.64 26.29
C TYR A 37 3.57 -20.59 26.33
N HIS A 38 4.43 -20.68 27.33
CA HIS A 38 5.59 -19.79 27.45
C HIS A 38 6.59 -20.00 26.30
N GLU A 39 6.89 -21.26 25.96
CA GLU A 39 7.77 -21.62 24.85
C GLU A 39 7.24 -21.11 23.50
N GLU A 40 5.95 -21.36 23.20
CA GLU A 40 5.30 -20.82 21.99
C GLU A 40 5.32 -19.29 21.94
N THR A 41 5.20 -18.62 23.09
CA THR A 41 5.25 -17.15 23.17
C THR A 41 6.65 -16.63 22.91
N MET A 42 7.68 -17.27 23.49
CA MET A 42 9.08 -16.91 23.28
C MET A 42 9.52 -17.12 21.84
N GLU A 43 9.10 -18.21 21.18
CA GLU A 43 9.38 -18.40 19.75
C GLU A 43 8.76 -17.31 18.86
N ARG A 44 7.55 -16.85 19.20
CA ARG A 44 6.90 -15.75 18.47
C ARG A 44 7.64 -14.44 18.68
N ILE A 45 8.05 -14.15 19.91
CA ILE A 45 8.84 -12.95 20.23
C ILE A 45 10.17 -12.98 19.47
N GLU A 46 10.88 -14.11 19.48
CA GLU A 46 12.15 -14.26 18.76
C GLU A 46 11.97 -14.07 17.25
N LYS A 47 10.89 -14.59 16.67
CA LYS A 47 10.56 -14.36 15.25
C LYS A 47 10.26 -12.90 14.94
N ILE A 48 9.63 -12.17 15.86
CA ILE A 48 9.30 -10.75 15.70
C ILE A 48 10.54 -9.87 15.90
N GLU A 49 11.37 -10.16 16.89
CA GLU A 49 12.63 -9.43 17.15
C GLU A 49 13.66 -9.64 16.05
N LYS A 50 13.69 -10.83 15.41
CA LYS A 50 14.52 -11.09 14.23
C LYS A 50 14.07 -10.33 12.99
N ILE A 51 12.82 -9.86 12.92
CA ILE A 51 12.36 -9.01 11.83
C ILE A 51 12.90 -7.62 12.11
N ASP A 52 13.90 -7.21 11.33
CA ASP A 52 14.37 -5.84 11.30
C ASP A 52 13.30 -4.96 10.64
N ILE A 53 12.34 -4.51 11.45
CA ILE A 53 11.20 -3.67 11.06
C ILE A 53 11.64 -2.48 10.20
N PRO A 54 12.69 -1.69 10.56
CA PRO A 54 13.11 -0.57 9.72
C PRO A 54 13.69 -1.01 8.37
N LYS A 55 14.38 -2.15 8.28
CA LYS A 55 14.86 -2.68 6.99
C LYS A 55 13.69 -3.09 6.09
N LYS A 56 12.72 -3.85 6.64
CA LYS A 56 11.55 -4.29 5.89
C LYS A 56 10.66 -3.11 5.46
N ALA A 57 10.52 -2.09 6.32
CA ALA A 57 9.82 -0.86 5.97
C ALA A 57 10.53 -0.09 4.85
N ARG A 58 11.86 -0.04 4.87
CA ARG A 58 12.66 0.59 3.82
C ARG A 58 12.51 -0.13 2.47
N GLU A 59 12.57 -1.46 2.47
CA GLU A 59 12.35 -2.27 1.25
C GLU A 59 10.96 -2.04 0.65
N ILE A 60 9.91 -2.04 1.48
CA ILE A 60 8.53 -1.77 1.03
C ILE A 60 8.41 -0.34 0.47
N ASN A 61 9.02 0.63 1.13
CA ASN A 61 8.95 2.02 0.69
C ASN A 61 9.70 2.24 -0.63
N GLU A 62 10.81 1.54 -0.84
CA GLU A 62 11.58 1.61 -2.09
C GLU A 62 10.81 0.97 -3.26
N GLN A 63 10.11 -0.14 -3.02
CA GLN A 63 9.18 -0.75 -4.00
C GLN A 63 8.03 0.21 -4.36
N LEU A 64 7.38 0.80 -3.35
CA LEU A 64 6.31 1.77 -3.56
C LEU A 64 6.80 3.02 -4.32
N HIS A 65 8.02 3.47 -4.08
CA HIS A 65 8.58 4.60 -4.81
C HIS A 65 8.79 4.27 -6.28
N GLN A 66 9.30 3.08 -6.59
CA GLN A 66 9.51 2.64 -7.99
C GLN A 66 8.18 2.54 -8.74
N GLU A 67 7.18 1.88 -8.15
CA GLU A 67 5.85 1.74 -8.75
C GLU A 67 5.17 3.11 -8.98
N ASN A 68 5.35 4.06 -8.06
CA ASN A 68 4.81 5.41 -8.23
C ASN A 68 5.46 6.17 -9.39
N GLU A 69 6.78 6.03 -9.60
CA GLU A 69 7.44 6.67 -10.75
C GLU A 69 7.02 6.02 -12.07
N GLU A 70 6.89 4.69 -12.13
CA GLU A 70 6.37 3.98 -13.32
C GLU A 70 4.94 4.44 -13.67
N LEU A 71 4.04 4.49 -12.68
CA LEU A 71 2.67 4.96 -12.88
C LEU A 71 2.61 6.41 -13.35
N LYS A 72 3.52 7.26 -12.87
CA LYS A 72 3.60 8.66 -13.26
C LYS A 72 4.10 8.82 -14.70
N GLU A 73 5.05 8.01 -15.14
CA GLU A 73 5.48 7.94 -16.54
C GLU A 73 4.33 7.48 -17.44
N GLU A 74 3.63 6.40 -17.06
CA GLU A 74 2.49 5.88 -17.81
C GLU A 74 1.35 6.91 -17.91
N ILE A 75 1.00 7.56 -16.81
CA ILE A 75 0.00 8.65 -16.80
C ILE A 75 0.44 9.79 -17.73
N THR A 76 1.72 10.14 -17.75
CA THR A 76 2.24 11.22 -18.61
C THR A 76 2.12 10.82 -20.08
N HIS A 77 2.49 9.58 -20.42
CA HIS A 77 2.37 9.03 -21.76
C HIS A 77 0.90 8.94 -22.23
N LEU A 78 0.00 8.46 -21.38
CA LEU A 78 -1.43 8.38 -21.71
C LEU A 78 -2.07 9.76 -21.85
N LYS A 79 -1.66 10.73 -21.03
CA LYS A 79 -2.12 12.13 -21.17
C LYS A 79 -1.62 12.77 -22.46
N SER A 80 -0.42 12.42 -22.92
CA SER A 80 0.18 12.99 -24.13
C SER A 80 -0.34 12.35 -25.42
N ALA A 81 -0.90 11.15 -25.38
CA ALA A 81 -1.50 10.47 -26.54
C ALA A 81 -2.76 11.23 -27.05
N PRO A 82 -2.66 11.92 -28.21
CA PRO A 82 -3.78 12.66 -28.77
C PRO A 82 -4.54 11.85 -29.82
N TYR A 83 -5.80 12.18 -30.06
CA TYR A 83 -6.52 11.80 -31.27
C TYR A 83 -6.82 13.05 -32.13
N GLU A 84 -6.76 12.89 -33.44
CA GLU A 84 -7.02 13.95 -34.42
C GLU A 84 -8.49 13.95 -34.84
N LEU A 85 -9.11 15.13 -34.83
CA LEU A 85 -10.42 15.41 -35.40
C LEU A 85 -10.25 16.41 -36.54
N THR A 86 -10.62 16.01 -37.75
CA THR A 86 -10.65 16.91 -38.90
C THR A 86 -12.06 17.47 -39.07
N LYS A 87 -12.19 18.80 -39.09
CA LYS A 87 -13.45 19.51 -39.34
C LYS A 87 -13.67 19.72 -40.83
N ASP A 88 -14.93 19.96 -41.22
CA ASP A 88 -15.34 20.14 -42.62
C ASP A 88 -14.70 21.37 -43.29
N ASP A 89 -14.23 22.35 -42.49
CA ASP A 89 -13.51 23.54 -42.95
C ASP A 89 -12.01 23.29 -43.25
N GLY A 90 -11.52 22.07 -42.95
CA GLY A 90 -10.11 21.67 -43.09
C GLY A 90 -9.26 21.89 -41.84
N THR A 91 -9.85 22.39 -40.76
CA THR A 91 -9.17 22.58 -39.46
C THR A 91 -8.93 21.23 -38.79
N LYS A 92 -7.73 21.05 -38.19
CA LYS A 92 -7.38 19.85 -37.43
C LYS A 92 -7.24 20.15 -35.96
N GLU A 93 -7.95 19.40 -35.12
CA GLU A 93 -7.94 19.53 -33.67
C GLU A 93 -7.43 18.24 -33.03
N TYR A 94 -6.50 18.36 -32.09
CA TYR A 94 -5.90 17.25 -31.38
C TYR A 94 -6.34 17.27 -29.92
N TYR A 95 -7.04 16.23 -29.51
CA TYR A 95 -7.59 16.11 -28.16
C TYR A 95 -6.87 15.02 -27.37
N SER A 96 -6.71 15.22 -26.06
CA SER A 96 -6.23 14.18 -25.16
C SER A 96 -7.23 13.03 -25.08
N LEU A 97 -6.77 11.79 -25.29
CA LEU A 97 -7.62 10.60 -25.15
C LEU A 97 -8.20 10.43 -23.74
N VAL A 98 -7.44 10.86 -22.72
CA VAL A 98 -7.79 10.66 -21.31
C VAL A 98 -8.64 11.80 -20.76
N THR A 99 -8.28 13.04 -21.08
CA THR A 99 -8.93 14.22 -20.49
C THR A 99 -9.99 14.84 -21.40
N HIS A 100 -10.05 14.42 -22.68
CA HIS A 100 -10.88 15.00 -23.73
C HIS A 100 -10.70 16.51 -23.92
N LYS A 101 -9.59 17.07 -23.40
CA LYS A 101 -9.24 18.48 -23.56
C LYS A 101 -8.49 18.69 -24.87
N LEU A 102 -8.72 19.84 -25.50
CA LEU A 102 -8.00 20.26 -26.69
C LEU A 102 -6.53 20.54 -26.32
N LEU A 103 -5.60 19.90 -27.02
CA LEU A 103 -4.16 20.04 -26.81
C LEU A 103 -3.53 20.94 -27.87
N LYS A 104 -3.96 20.76 -29.12
CA LYS A 104 -3.42 21.49 -30.27
C LYS A 104 -4.49 21.70 -31.32
N LYS A 105 -4.48 22.85 -31.99
CA LYS A 105 -5.30 23.15 -33.15
C LYS A 105 -4.41 23.63 -34.29
N ILE A 106 -4.67 23.15 -35.49
CA ILE A 106 -4.01 23.58 -36.73
C ILE A 106 -5.11 24.13 -37.64
N ASP A 107 -5.05 25.43 -37.89
CA ASP A 107 -5.97 26.12 -38.79
C ASP A 107 -5.60 25.84 -40.26
N LYS A 108 -6.51 26.14 -41.18
CA LYS A 108 -6.34 25.91 -42.64
C LYS A 108 -5.13 26.62 -43.25
N ASP A 109 -4.70 27.73 -42.65
CA ASP A 109 -3.52 28.50 -43.02
C ASP A 109 -2.21 27.93 -42.43
N GLU A 110 -2.26 26.72 -41.86
CA GLU A 110 -1.17 26.06 -41.14
C GLU A 110 -0.73 26.78 -39.86
N THR A 111 -1.51 27.75 -39.37
CA THR A 111 -1.27 28.37 -38.06
C THR A 111 -1.46 27.33 -36.96
N ILE A 112 -0.48 27.21 -36.06
CA ILE A 112 -0.47 26.24 -34.97
C ILE A 112 -0.81 26.94 -33.65
N TRP A 113 -1.80 26.39 -32.95
CA TRP A 113 -2.21 26.80 -31.61
C TRP A 113 -1.98 25.65 -30.63
N GLU A 114 -1.18 25.87 -29.59
CA GLU A 114 -0.91 24.87 -28.54
C GLU A 114 -1.47 25.33 -27.19
N TYR A 115 -2.16 24.43 -26.49
CA TYR A 115 -2.75 24.71 -25.18
C TYR A 115 -1.72 24.56 -24.06
N HIS A 116 -1.67 25.54 -23.15
CA HIS A 116 -0.77 25.50 -22.00
C HIS A 116 -1.32 24.56 -20.90
N PRO A 117 -0.55 23.57 -20.42
CA PRO A 117 -1.03 22.56 -19.48
C PRO A 117 -1.38 23.09 -18.08
N ASN A 118 -0.79 24.22 -17.65
CA ASN A 118 -0.89 24.71 -16.27
C ASN A 118 -1.87 25.88 -16.02
N ASN A 119 -2.39 26.55 -17.07
CA ASN A 119 -3.06 27.86 -16.90
C ASN A 119 -4.49 27.93 -17.45
N GLY A 120 -5.20 26.81 -17.53
CA GLY A 120 -6.63 26.81 -17.81
C GLY A 120 -7.04 27.01 -19.27
N MET A 121 -6.51 28.01 -20.01
CA MET A 121 -6.93 28.31 -21.40
C MET A 121 -5.92 29.14 -22.24
N LEU A 122 -4.63 29.23 -21.88
CA LEU A 122 -3.69 30.01 -22.69
C LEU A 122 -3.28 29.25 -23.95
N LEU A 123 -3.57 29.86 -25.10
CA LEU A 123 -3.22 29.37 -26.43
C LEU A 123 -1.97 30.07 -26.94
N LYS A 124 -0.90 29.31 -27.19
CA LYS A 124 0.32 29.83 -27.81
C LYS A 124 0.16 29.77 -29.33
N LYS A 125 0.22 30.93 -29.99
CA LYS A 125 0.28 31.02 -31.46
C LYS A 125 1.70 30.83 -31.95
N THR A 126 1.87 29.89 -32.87
CA THR A 126 3.13 29.65 -33.55
C THR A 126 2.87 29.64 -35.05
N ASP A 127 3.58 30.52 -35.77
CA ASP A 127 3.53 30.57 -37.24
C ASP A 127 4.29 29.37 -37.86
N LYS A 128 4.14 29.13 -39.17
CA LYS A 128 4.79 28.06 -39.95
C LYS A 128 6.30 27.96 -39.75
N TYR A 129 6.95 29.06 -39.36
CA TYR A 129 8.39 29.16 -39.08
C TYR A 129 8.76 28.93 -37.60
N HIS A 130 7.85 28.40 -36.79
CA HIS A 130 8.06 28.13 -35.35
C HIS A 130 8.32 29.38 -34.49
N THR A 131 8.01 30.57 -35.01
CA THR A 131 8.16 31.83 -34.28
C THR A 131 6.94 32.07 -33.38
N MET A 132 7.18 32.15 -32.07
CA MET A 132 6.19 32.56 -31.08
C MET A 132 5.75 33.99 -31.33
N THR A 133 4.47 34.18 -31.61
CA THR A 133 3.95 35.50 -31.98
C THR A 133 2.91 36.05 -31.02
N GLU A 134 2.12 35.22 -30.31
CA GLU A 134 1.05 35.71 -29.45
C GLU A 134 0.58 34.68 -28.40
N TYR A 135 0.07 35.17 -27.25
CA TYR A 135 -0.70 34.39 -26.29
C TYR A 135 -2.18 34.78 -26.42
N GLY A 136 -3.01 33.86 -26.90
CA GLY A 136 -4.47 34.04 -26.94
C GLY A 136 -5.07 33.92 -25.54
N SER A 137 -6.08 34.77 -25.25
CA SER A 137 -6.66 34.86 -23.90
C SER A 137 -7.84 33.93 -23.63
N HIS A 138 -8.37 33.21 -24.63
CA HIS A 138 -9.61 32.43 -24.48
C HIS A 138 -9.55 31.08 -25.19
N GLY A 139 -10.04 30.06 -24.49
CA GLY A 139 -10.40 28.75 -25.01
C GLY A 139 -11.86 28.68 -25.41
#